data_AF-A0A8J7TAI3-F1
#
_entry.id   AF-A0A8J7TAI3-F1
#
_cell.length_a   1.000
_cell.length_b   1.000
_cell.length_c   1.000
_cell.angle_alpha   90.00
_cell.angle_beta   90.00
_cell.angle_gamma   90.00
#
_symmetry.space_group_name_H-M   'P 1'
#
loop_
_entity.id
_entity.type
_entity.pdbx_description
1 polymer ?
#
loop_
_entity_poly.entity_id
_entity_poly.type
_entity_poly.pdbx_seq_one_letter_code
_entity_poly.pdbx_strand_id
1 'polypeptide(L)'
;MADAEADSPANPACKIMTFRPTMEEFKDFNKYLVSMESQGAHRAGLAKVIPPKGWKPRRSYDDIDDLVIQAPIQQMVAGQSGLFTQYNIQKKPLSVQEFRRLANSDKYCTPRYLNYEDLERKYWKNLTFVSPIYGADVNGSLYDEDVEEWNIAHLNSILDIIEEDCGVSIQGVNTPYLYFGMWKTSFSWHTEDMDLYSINYLHFGEPKSW
;
A
#
# COMPACT_ATOMS: atom_id res chain seq x y z
N MET A 1 -12.03 -5.93 49.38
CA MET A 1 -12.35 -6.26 47.98
C MET A 1 -11.92 -5.05 47.18
N ALA A 2 -10.77 -5.12 46.52
CA ALA A 2 -10.33 -4.07 45.62
C ALA A 2 -10.87 -4.46 44.24
N ASP A 3 -11.88 -3.73 43.78
CA ASP A 3 -12.29 -3.77 42.38
C ASP A 3 -11.10 -3.26 41.56
N ALA A 4 -10.39 -4.18 40.92
CA ALA A 4 -9.55 -3.83 39.80
C ALA A 4 -10.50 -3.38 38.68
N GLU A 5 -10.67 -2.07 38.52
CA GLU A 5 -11.13 -1.52 37.25
C GLU A 5 -10.19 -2.07 36.18
N ALA A 6 -10.65 -3.10 35.47
CA ALA A 6 -9.95 -3.60 34.30
C ALA A 6 -9.96 -2.46 33.29
N ASP A 7 -8.82 -1.76 33.19
CA ASP A 7 -8.62 -0.66 32.27
C ASP A 7 -9.05 -1.14 30.87
N SER A 8 -10.12 -0.53 30.35
CA SER A 8 -10.71 -1.00 29.10
C SER A 8 -9.65 -0.85 28.01
N PRO A 9 -9.36 -1.92 27.24
CA PRO A 9 -8.24 -1.89 26.31
C PRO A 9 -8.46 -0.80 25.27
N ALA A 10 -7.42 0.01 25.01
CA ALA A 10 -7.46 1.08 24.03
C ALA A 10 -8.03 0.59 22.68
N ASN A 11 -8.85 1.40 22.01
CA ASN A 11 -9.61 1.04 20.80
C ASN A 11 -10.47 -0.25 20.93
N PRO A 12 -11.46 -0.29 21.84
CA PRO A 12 -12.27 -1.49 22.09
C PRO A 12 -13.11 -1.94 20.89
N ALA A 13 -13.44 -1.03 19.98
CA ALA A 13 -14.21 -1.31 18.77
C ALA A 13 -13.37 -1.78 17.57
N CYS A 14 -12.04 -1.91 17.75
CA CYS A 14 -11.09 -2.30 16.70
C CYS A 14 -11.27 -1.50 15.40
N LYS A 15 -11.52 -0.19 15.51
CA LYS A 15 -11.71 0.68 14.34
C LYS A 15 -10.37 1.12 13.78
N ILE A 16 -10.28 1.23 12.45
CA ILE A 16 -9.13 1.80 11.75
C ILE A 16 -8.92 3.23 12.26
N MET A 17 -7.75 3.51 12.80
CA MET A 17 -7.38 4.82 13.35
C MET A 17 -6.63 5.65 12.30
N THR A 18 -6.80 6.97 12.34
CA THR A 18 -6.05 7.91 11.50
C THR A 18 -5.21 8.84 12.36
N PHE A 19 -3.90 8.85 12.13
CA PHE A 19 -2.89 9.63 12.85
C PHE A 19 -2.37 10.79 12.00
N ARG A 20 -1.95 11.87 12.66
CA ARG A 20 -1.48 13.12 12.04
C ARG A 20 -0.27 13.65 12.81
N PRO A 21 0.90 13.01 12.69
CA PRO A 21 2.09 13.43 13.42
C PRO A 21 2.50 14.87 13.09
N THR A 22 3.05 15.54 14.08
CA THR A 22 3.91 16.71 13.87
C THR A 22 5.23 16.27 13.21
N MET A 23 6.00 17.22 12.65
CA MET A 23 7.29 16.88 12.07
C MET A 23 8.25 16.26 13.10
N GLU A 24 8.19 16.70 14.36
CA GLU A 24 9.02 16.13 15.42
C GLU A 24 8.66 14.69 15.74
N GLU A 25 7.37 14.37 15.80
CA GLU A 25 6.88 12.99 16.00
C GLU A 25 7.16 12.10 14.77
N PHE A 26 7.20 12.69 13.58
CA PHE A 26 7.42 11.97 12.33
C PHE A 26 8.89 11.59 12.07
N LYS A 27 9.85 12.19 12.77
CA LYS A 27 11.28 11.87 12.59
C LYS A 27 11.64 10.42 12.94
N ASP A 28 11.02 9.87 13.98
CA ASP A 28 11.33 8.54 14.50
C ASP A 28 10.17 7.59 14.23
N PHE A 29 10.29 6.82 13.14
CA PHE A 29 9.30 5.83 12.72
C PHE A 29 9.00 4.81 13.82
N ASN A 30 10.03 4.20 14.41
CA ASN A 30 9.88 3.13 15.40
C ASN A 30 9.18 3.64 16.66
N LYS A 31 9.56 4.83 17.15
CA LYS A 31 8.91 5.46 18.29
C LYS A 31 7.46 5.80 18.00
N TYR A 32 7.15 6.28 16.79
CA TYR A 32 5.79 6.60 16.40
C TYR A 32 4.90 5.36 16.27
N LEU A 33 5.45 4.25 15.75
CA LEU A 33 4.75 2.97 15.70
C LEU A 33 4.33 2.50 17.10
N VAL A 34 5.25 2.53 18.08
CA VAL A 34 4.94 2.20 19.49
C VAL A 34 3.86 3.14 20.06
N SER A 35 3.92 4.43 19.73
CA SER A 35 2.88 5.40 20.14
C SER A 35 1.50 5.04 19.56
N MET A 36 1.42 4.66 18.29
CA MET A 36 0.18 4.20 17.66
C MET A 36 -0.35 2.93 18.31
N GLU A 37 0.53 1.97 18.63
CA GLU A 37 0.14 0.73 19.30
C GLU A 37 -0.39 0.95 20.71
N SER A 38 0.22 1.84 21.49
CA SER A 38 -0.26 2.20 22.84
C SER A 38 -1.67 2.82 22.84
N GLN A 39 -2.09 3.40 21.71
CA GLN A 39 -3.44 3.92 21.50
C GLN A 39 -4.41 2.84 20.94
N GLY A 40 -3.94 1.61 20.72
CA GLY A 40 -4.73 0.48 20.26
C GLY A 40 -4.90 0.39 18.73
N ALA A 41 -4.02 1.01 17.94
CA ALA A 41 -4.12 0.98 16.47
C ALA A 41 -4.02 -0.44 15.89
N HIS A 42 -3.10 -1.25 16.40
CA HIS A 42 -2.84 -2.63 15.96
C HIS A 42 -4.08 -3.53 16.03
N ARG A 43 -5.03 -3.23 16.94
CA ARG A 43 -6.26 -4.03 17.11
C ARG A 43 -7.17 -4.04 15.90
N ALA A 44 -7.07 -3.02 15.04
CA ALA A 44 -7.84 -2.94 13.80
C ALA A 44 -7.19 -3.72 12.64
N GLY A 45 -5.91 -4.12 12.76
CA GLY A 45 -5.12 -4.71 11.67
C GLY A 45 -4.67 -3.71 10.59
N LEU A 46 -5.14 -2.46 10.64
CA LEU A 46 -4.75 -1.38 9.72
C LEU A 46 -4.85 -0.02 10.40
N ALA A 47 -3.91 0.86 10.11
CA ALA A 47 -3.92 2.25 10.53
C ALA A 47 -3.52 3.17 9.38
N LYS A 48 -4.01 4.41 9.38
CA LYS A 48 -3.64 5.44 8.41
C LYS A 48 -2.80 6.51 9.08
N VAL A 49 -1.66 6.85 8.51
CA VAL A 49 -0.85 8.00 8.94
C VAL A 49 -0.87 9.04 7.83
N ILE A 50 -1.21 10.28 8.17
CA ILE A 50 -1.15 11.40 7.24
C ILE A 50 0.07 12.23 7.61
N PRO A 51 1.12 12.24 6.78
CA PRO A 51 2.39 12.87 7.14
C PRO A 51 2.24 14.38 7.35
N PRO A 52 3.21 15.01 8.04
CA PRO A 52 3.20 16.45 8.29
C PRO A 52 3.08 17.24 6.98
N LYS A 53 2.32 18.34 7.02
CA LYS A 53 2.15 19.20 5.84
C LYS A 53 3.51 19.73 5.39
N GLY A 54 3.83 19.51 4.11
CA GLY A 54 5.08 19.97 3.49
C GLY A 54 6.16 18.90 3.40
N TRP A 55 6.08 17.82 4.17
CA TRP A 55 6.92 16.65 3.95
C TRP A 55 6.57 16.01 2.60
N LYS A 56 7.60 15.62 1.84
CA LYS A 56 7.48 14.94 0.55
C LYS A 56 8.61 13.93 0.44
N PRO A 57 8.35 12.69 0.03
CA PRO A 57 9.40 11.71 -0.18
C PRO A 57 10.14 11.88 -1.51
N ARG A 58 9.61 12.71 -2.42
CA ARG A 58 10.18 12.95 -3.74
C ARG A 58 9.89 14.37 -4.21
N ARG A 59 10.84 15.02 -4.88
CA ARG A 59 10.66 16.36 -5.46
C ARG A 59 9.69 16.40 -6.65
N SER A 60 9.81 15.46 -7.59
CA SER A 60 8.92 15.32 -8.77
C SER A 60 8.82 13.87 -9.21
N TYR A 61 7.73 13.51 -9.90
CA TYR A 61 7.51 12.20 -10.51
C TYR A 61 7.57 12.23 -12.05
N ASP A 62 8.07 13.30 -12.65
CA ASP A 62 8.10 13.46 -14.12
C ASP A 62 9.13 12.53 -14.80
N ASP A 63 10.08 11.99 -14.03
CA ASP A 63 11.22 11.20 -14.51
C ASP A 63 11.00 9.67 -14.45
N ILE A 64 9.81 9.23 -14.05
CA ILE A 64 9.51 7.79 -13.88
C ILE A 64 8.96 7.14 -15.16
N ASP A 65 8.70 7.91 -16.21
CA ASP A 65 8.01 7.44 -17.43
C ASP A 65 8.74 6.28 -18.12
N ASP A 66 10.07 6.27 -18.05
CA ASP A 66 10.95 5.26 -18.66
C ASP A 66 11.18 4.05 -17.75
N LEU A 67 10.69 4.07 -16.51
CA LEU A 67 10.78 2.91 -15.61
C LEU A 67 10.02 1.73 -16.21
N VAL A 68 10.65 0.56 -16.21
CA VAL A 68 10.10 -0.65 -16.84
C VAL A 68 9.45 -1.55 -15.80
N ILE A 69 8.16 -1.84 -16.00
CA ILE A 69 7.43 -2.88 -15.28
C ILE A 69 7.77 -4.21 -15.97
N GLN A 70 8.64 -5.02 -15.35
CA GLN A 70 9.18 -6.23 -15.97
C GLN A 70 8.14 -7.36 -16.13
N ALA A 71 7.25 -7.52 -15.14
CA ALA A 71 6.28 -8.61 -15.11
C ALA A 71 4.87 -8.11 -14.77
N PRO A 72 4.25 -7.26 -15.60
CA PRO A 72 2.88 -6.81 -15.37
C PRO A 72 1.93 -7.99 -15.44
N ILE A 73 0.94 -8.04 -14.56
CA ILE A 73 -0.01 -9.14 -14.44
C ILE A 73 -1.41 -8.70 -14.86
N GLN A 74 -2.05 -9.46 -15.75
CA GLN A 74 -3.47 -9.30 -16.06
C GLN A 74 -4.30 -10.12 -15.07
N GLN A 75 -5.21 -9.47 -14.35
CA GLN A 75 -6.00 -10.08 -13.28
C GLN A 75 -7.32 -10.61 -13.83
N MET A 76 -7.40 -11.93 -14.03
CA MET A 76 -8.62 -12.62 -14.39
C MET A 76 -9.38 -12.99 -13.12
N VAL A 77 -10.64 -12.57 -13.03
CA VAL A 77 -11.47 -12.87 -11.86
C VAL A 77 -12.63 -13.75 -12.28
N ALA A 78 -12.81 -14.87 -11.58
CA ALA A 78 -13.93 -15.78 -11.75
C ALA A 78 -14.67 -15.95 -10.41
N GLY A 79 -15.99 -15.96 -10.45
CA GLY A 79 -16.82 -16.06 -9.26
C GLY A 79 -18.10 -15.25 -9.36
N GLN A 80 -18.90 -15.27 -8.30
CA GLN A 80 -20.18 -14.60 -8.23
C GLN A 80 -20.62 -14.41 -6.77
N SER A 81 -21.62 -13.55 -6.55
CA SER A 81 -22.26 -13.34 -5.24
C SER A 81 -21.28 -13.01 -4.11
N GLY A 82 -20.24 -12.20 -4.40
CA GLY A 82 -19.26 -11.75 -3.41
C GLY A 82 -18.09 -12.70 -3.18
N LEU A 83 -18.10 -13.90 -3.77
CA LEU A 83 -17.00 -14.87 -3.68
C LEU A 83 -16.32 -15.01 -5.04
N PHE A 84 -15.03 -14.69 -5.08
CA PHE A 84 -14.24 -14.66 -6.31
C PHE A 84 -12.86 -15.25 -6.12
N THR A 85 -12.33 -15.86 -7.17
CA THR A 85 -10.96 -16.32 -7.30
C THR A 85 -10.27 -15.49 -8.39
N GLN A 86 -9.10 -14.95 -8.07
CA GLN A 86 -8.26 -14.21 -9.00
C GLN A 86 -7.14 -15.12 -9.54
N TYR A 87 -6.90 -15.04 -10.85
CA TYR A 87 -5.79 -15.67 -11.55
C TYR A 87 -4.96 -14.60 -12.23
N ASN A 88 -3.63 -14.71 -12.11
CA ASN A 88 -2.71 -13.76 -12.69
C ASN A 88 -2.12 -14.33 -13.99
N ILE A 89 -2.25 -13.59 -15.09
CA ILE A 89 -1.59 -13.90 -16.35
C ILE A 89 -0.50 -12.85 -16.59
N GLN A 90 0.75 -13.29 -16.52
CA GLN A 90 1.89 -12.41 -16.81
C GLN A 90 1.84 -11.91 -18.26
N LYS A 91 2.08 -10.62 -18.43
CA LYS A 91 2.15 -9.92 -19.71
C LYS A 91 3.60 -9.55 -20.01
N LYS A 92 3.85 -9.09 -21.24
CA LYS A 92 5.16 -8.60 -21.64
C LYS A 92 5.52 -7.34 -20.84
N PRO A 93 6.83 -7.09 -20.60
CA PRO A 93 7.28 -5.85 -19.99
C PRO A 93 6.72 -4.63 -20.71
N LEU A 94 6.46 -3.56 -19.97
CA LEU A 94 6.04 -2.26 -20.51
C LEU A 94 6.50 -1.11 -19.60
N SER A 95 6.72 0.07 -20.15
CA SER A 95 7.13 1.24 -19.37
C SER A 95 5.98 1.84 -18.57
N VAL A 96 6.29 2.61 -17.53
CA VAL A 96 5.26 3.35 -16.76
C VAL A 96 4.46 4.29 -17.67
N GLN A 97 5.11 4.91 -18.66
CA GLN A 97 4.40 5.72 -19.66
C GLN A 97 3.37 4.89 -20.45
N GLU A 98 3.73 3.70 -20.92
CA GLU A 98 2.82 2.79 -21.62
C GLU A 98 1.69 2.32 -20.70
N PHE A 99 2.00 1.98 -19.45
CA PHE A 99 1.03 1.59 -18.43
C PHE A 99 0.02 2.72 -18.20
N ARG A 100 0.48 3.96 -18.04
CA ARG A 100 -0.36 5.14 -17.81
C ARG A 100 -1.27 5.41 -18.99
N ARG A 101 -0.78 5.28 -20.23
CA ARG A 101 -1.63 5.39 -21.44
C ARG A 101 -2.72 4.32 -21.44
N LEU A 102 -2.39 3.09 -21.05
CA LEU A 102 -3.35 2.00 -20.97
C LEU A 102 -4.41 2.24 -19.90
N ALA A 103 -3.98 2.58 -18.69
CA ALA A 103 -4.85 2.87 -17.54
C ALA A 103 -5.86 3.99 -17.82
N ASN A 104 -5.48 4.98 -18.63
CA ASN A 104 -6.33 6.12 -18.99
C ASN A 104 -7.11 5.93 -20.30
N SER A 105 -6.97 4.79 -20.98
CA SER A 105 -7.75 4.50 -22.19
C SER A 105 -9.23 4.25 -21.85
N ASP A 106 -10.13 4.49 -22.79
CA ASP A 106 -11.59 4.28 -22.62
C ASP A 106 -11.95 2.87 -22.14
N LYS A 107 -11.08 1.89 -22.39
CA LYS A 107 -11.28 0.49 -21.98
C LYS A 107 -11.01 0.25 -20.49
N TYR A 108 -10.05 0.97 -19.91
CA TYR A 108 -9.54 0.71 -18.55
C TYR A 108 -9.71 1.90 -17.61
N CYS A 109 -10.15 3.06 -18.09
CA CYS A 109 -10.30 4.24 -17.26
C CYS A 109 -11.33 4.04 -16.14
N THR A 110 -11.16 4.79 -15.06
CA THR A 110 -12.11 4.82 -13.96
C THR A 110 -13.48 5.31 -14.48
N PRO A 111 -14.57 4.57 -14.24
CA PRO A 111 -15.89 4.99 -14.67
C PRO A 111 -16.29 6.24 -13.91
N ARG A 112 -17.17 7.07 -14.47
CA ARG A 112 -17.76 8.18 -13.71
C ARG A 112 -18.48 7.65 -12.47
N TYR A 113 -18.32 8.31 -11.33
CA TYR A 113 -18.95 7.94 -10.07
C TYR A 113 -19.37 9.17 -9.26
N LEU A 114 -20.33 9.00 -8.36
CA LEU A 114 -20.85 10.09 -7.51
C LEU A 114 -20.03 10.28 -6.24
N ASN A 115 -19.65 9.17 -5.59
CA ASN A 115 -18.88 9.11 -4.37
C ASN A 115 -18.20 7.73 -4.25
N TYR A 116 -17.40 7.52 -3.21
CA TYR A 116 -16.67 6.26 -3.06
C TYR A 116 -17.57 5.03 -2.87
N GLU A 117 -18.75 5.18 -2.25
CA GLU A 117 -19.71 4.06 -2.15
C GLU A 117 -20.27 3.65 -3.52
N ASP A 118 -20.52 4.62 -4.42
CA ASP A 118 -20.92 4.33 -5.79
C ASP A 118 -19.80 3.65 -6.59
N LEU A 119 -18.56 4.10 -6.38
CA LEU A 119 -17.39 3.48 -7.01
C LEU A 119 -17.16 2.05 -6.50
N GLU A 120 -17.32 1.82 -5.20
CA GLU A 120 -17.24 0.49 -4.58
C GLU A 120 -18.31 -0.45 -5.13
N ARG A 121 -19.57 0.00 -5.22
CA ARG A 121 -20.65 -0.80 -5.85
C ARG A 121 -20.32 -1.16 -7.29
N LYS A 122 -19.74 -0.22 -8.06
CA LYS A 122 -19.30 -0.47 -9.44
C LYS A 122 -18.14 -1.45 -9.51
N TYR A 123 -17.20 -1.38 -8.58
CA TYR A 123 -16.09 -2.34 -8.49
C TYR A 123 -16.64 -3.76 -8.32
N TRP A 124 -17.43 -4.02 -7.28
CA TRP A 124 -17.96 -5.36 -7.00
C TRP A 124 -18.89 -5.89 -8.11
N LYS A 125 -19.71 -5.01 -8.70
CA LYS A 125 -20.61 -5.39 -9.79
C LYS A 125 -19.87 -5.79 -11.07
N ASN A 126 -18.73 -5.15 -11.34
CA ASN A 126 -18.04 -5.30 -12.63
C ASN A 126 -16.72 -6.09 -12.53
N LEU A 127 -16.40 -6.68 -11.38
CA LEU A 127 -15.09 -7.28 -11.10
C LEU A 127 -14.65 -8.30 -12.17
N THR A 128 -15.57 -9.13 -12.66
CA THR A 128 -15.34 -10.17 -13.68
C THR A 128 -15.30 -9.66 -15.12
N PHE A 129 -15.68 -8.41 -15.39
CA PHE A 129 -15.69 -7.82 -16.74
C PHE A 129 -14.43 -7.01 -16.99
N VAL A 130 -13.76 -7.22 -18.12
CA VAL A 130 -12.50 -6.53 -18.47
C VAL A 130 -11.43 -6.72 -17.39
N SER A 131 -10.57 -7.72 -17.60
CA SER A 131 -9.44 -7.99 -16.71
C SER A 131 -8.41 -6.86 -16.75
N PRO A 132 -8.20 -6.12 -15.63
CA PRO A 132 -7.24 -5.04 -15.55
C PRO A 132 -5.81 -5.59 -15.55
N ILE A 133 -4.83 -4.71 -15.73
CA ILE A 133 -3.40 -5.04 -15.66
C ILE A 133 -2.81 -4.31 -14.45
N TYR A 134 -2.05 -5.03 -13.63
CA TYR A 134 -1.41 -4.52 -12.43
C TYR A 134 0.11 -4.65 -12.56
N GLY A 135 0.83 -3.55 -12.39
CA GLY A 135 2.29 -3.57 -12.30
C GLY A 135 2.70 -3.79 -10.84
N ALA A 136 2.60 -5.03 -10.38
CA ALA A 136 2.92 -5.41 -9.00
C ALA A 136 4.40 -5.81 -8.85
N ASP A 137 4.87 -5.75 -7.60
CA ASP A 137 6.14 -6.35 -7.17
C ASP A 137 7.36 -5.86 -7.98
N VAL A 138 7.34 -4.58 -8.36
CA VAL A 138 8.46 -3.95 -9.08
C VAL A 138 9.49 -3.51 -8.05
N ASN A 139 10.65 -4.17 -8.02
CA ASN A 139 11.76 -3.80 -7.14
C ASN A 139 12.18 -2.33 -7.32
N GLY A 140 12.26 -1.58 -6.22
CA GLY A 140 12.79 -0.21 -6.20
C GLY A 140 12.09 0.72 -5.23
N SER A 141 12.64 1.92 -5.08
CA SER A 141 12.06 3.02 -4.30
C SER A 141 11.94 4.26 -5.17
N LEU A 142 10.90 5.06 -4.92
CA LEU A 142 10.75 6.40 -5.53
C LEU A 142 11.16 7.52 -4.56
N TYR A 143 11.67 7.20 -3.37
CA TYR A 143 12.16 8.20 -2.43
C TYR A 143 13.44 8.86 -2.97
N ASP A 144 13.58 10.17 -2.75
CA ASP A 144 14.83 10.87 -2.99
C ASP A 144 15.86 10.44 -1.92
N GLU A 145 17.15 10.42 -2.28
CA GLU A 145 18.24 9.93 -1.41
C GLU A 145 18.39 10.73 -0.11
N ASP A 146 17.98 12.00 -0.09
CA ASP A 146 18.08 12.90 1.06
C ASP A 146 16.89 12.82 2.03
N VAL A 147 15.94 11.89 1.80
CA VAL A 147 14.79 11.69 2.68
C VAL A 147 15.10 10.63 3.73
N GLU A 148 15.21 11.06 4.98
CA GLU A 148 15.49 10.19 6.12
C GLU A 148 14.20 9.75 6.83
N GLU A 149 13.18 10.61 6.92
CA GLU A 149 11.96 10.29 7.66
C GLU A 149 11.09 9.31 6.87
N TRP A 150 10.75 8.17 7.50
CA TRP A 150 9.81 7.18 6.95
C TRP A 150 10.16 6.73 5.53
N ASN A 151 11.46 6.60 5.25
CA ASN A 151 11.94 6.05 3.99
C ASN A 151 11.70 4.53 3.98
N ILE A 152 10.83 4.05 3.10
CA ILE A 152 10.47 2.61 3.04
C ILE A 152 11.68 1.75 2.69
N ALA A 153 12.68 2.30 1.99
CA ALA A 153 13.92 1.59 1.72
C ALA A 153 14.83 1.46 2.96
N HIS A 154 14.66 2.33 3.95
CA HIS A 154 15.51 2.44 5.14
C HIS A 154 14.67 2.87 6.36
N LEU A 155 13.88 1.94 6.91
CA LEU A 155 13.02 2.23 8.06
C LEU A 155 13.79 2.22 9.39
N ASN A 156 15.05 1.79 9.36
CA ASN A 156 15.90 1.49 10.51
C ASN A 156 15.19 0.56 11.50
N SER A 157 14.54 -0.47 10.96
CA SER A 157 13.85 -1.49 11.73
C SER A 157 14.79 -2.66 12.03
N ILE A 158 14.36 -3.59 12.90
CA ILE A 158 15.13 -4.81 13.15
C ILE A 158 15.33 -5.68 11.89
N LEU A 159 14.49 -5.52 10.87
CA LEU A 159 14.62 -6.24 9.59
C LEU A 159 15.80 -5.69 8.76
N ASP A 160 16.12 -4.42 8.92
CA ASP A 160 17.26 -3.79 8.23
C ASP A 160 18.58 -4.29 8.85
N ILE A 161 18.59 -4.49 10.18
CA ILE A 161 19.73 -5.11 10.89
C ILE A 161 20.02 -6.53 10.39
N ILE A 162 18.99 -7.30 10.01
CA ILE A 162 19.19 -8.64 9.44
C ILE A 162 19.92 -8.57 8.10
N GLU A 163 19.60 -7.57 7.27
CA GLU A 163 20.31 -7.38 6.00
C GLU A 163 21.77 -6.94 6.26
N GLU A 164 21.97 -5.95 7.14
CA GLU A 164 23.29 -5.38 7.43
C GLU A 164 24.24 -6.38 8.12
N ASP A 165 23.77 -7.08 9.15
CA ASP A 165 24.61 -7.97 9.97
C ASP A 165 24.71 -9.39 9.42
N CYS A 166 23.66 -9.88 8.74
CA CYS A 166 23.61 -11.26 8.25
C CYS A 166 23.73 -11.39 6.72
N GLY A 167 23.64 -10.29 5.97
CA GLY A 167 23.75 -10.29 4.51
C GLY A 167 22.57 -10.97 3.79
N VAL A 168 21.41 -11.04 4.44
CA VAL A 168 20.22 -11.73 3.90
C VAL A 168 19.22 -10.69 3.36
N SER A 169 19.07 -10.65 2.04
CA SER A 169 18.05 -9.84 1.37
C SER A 169 16.85 -10.71 0.99
N ILE A 170 15.65 -10.32 1.41
CA ILE A 170 14.38 -11.00 1.16
C ILE A 170 13.49 -10.03 0.39
N GLN A 171 13.31 -10.31 -0.91
CA GLN A 171 12.59 -9.42 -1.82
C GLN A 171 11.16 -9.16 -1.35
N GLY A 172 10.82 -7.87 -1.13
CA GLY A 172 9.50 -7.47 -0.63
C GLY A 172 9.31 -7.50 0.88
N VAL A 173 10.28 -8.01 1.64
CA VAL A 173 10.23 -8.06 3.10
C VAL A 173 11.16 -7.01 3.71
N ASN A 174 12.41 -6.96 3.25
CA ASN A 174 13.37 -5.91 3.63
C ASN A 174 13.85 -5.07 2.43
N THR A 175 13.21 -5.22 1.27
CA THR A 175 13.44 -4.36 0.10
C THR A 175 12.11 -3.83 -0.43
N PRO A 176 12.06 -2.57 -0.88
CA PRO A 176 10.81 -1.93 -1.27
C PRO A 176 10.29 -2.44 -2.61
N TYR A 177 8.96 -2.61 -2.69
CA TYR A 177 8.24 -2.82 -3.94
C TYR A 177 7.41 -1.60 -4.34
N LEU A 178 7.41 -1.34 -5.65
CA LEU A 178 6.54 -0.39 -6.31
C LEU A 178 5.34 -1.11 -6.92
N TYR A 179 4.19 -0.46 -6.81
CA TYR A 179 2.92 -0.95 -7.32
C TYR A 179 2.26 0.09 -8.23
N PHE A 180 2.07 -0.24 -9.50
CA PHE A 180 1.39 0.58 -10.50
C PHE A 180 -0.02 0.05 -10.72
N GLY A 181 -1.01 0.76 -10.18
CA GLY A 181 -2.43 0.39 -10.23
C GLY A 181 -3.20 1.06 -11.36
N MET A 182 -4.27 0.41 -11.81
CA MET A 182 -5.31 1.02 -12.64
C MET A 182 -6.69 0.68 -12.07
N TRP A 183 -7.76 1.22 -12.64
CA TRP A 183 -9.11 0.88 -12.21
C TRP A 183 -9.32 -0.64 -12.14
N LYS A 184 -9.88 -1.11 -11.02
CA LYS A 184 -10.13 -2.52 -10.65
C LYS A 184 -8.92 -3.40 -10.35
N THR A 185 -7.67 -2.92 -10.42
CA THR A 185 -6.56 -3.74 -9.93
C THR A 185 -6.71 -4.00 -8.44
N SER A 186 -6.53 -5.25 -8.02
CA SER A 186 -6.91 -5.73 -6.69
C SER A 186 -5.79 -6.52 -6.02
N PHE A 187 -5.78 -6.53 -4.69
CA PHE A 187 -5.01 -7.46 -3.87
C PHE A 187 -6.00 -8.32 -3.08
N SER A 188 -5.79 -9.64 -3.10
CA SER A 188 -6.68 -10.58 -2.42
C SER A 188 -6.51 -10.50 -0.91
N TRP A 189 -7.44 -11.07 -0.15
CA TRP A 189 -7.29 -11.27 1.29
C TRP A 189 -6.02 -12.08 1.59
N HIS A 190 -5.11 -11.52 2.39
CA HIS A 190 -3.89 -12.16 2.89
C HIS A 190 -3.42 -11.47 4.17
N THR A 191 -2.54 -12.13 4.92
CA THR A 191 -1.61 -11.49 5.86
C THR A 191 -0.25 -11.41 5.19
N GLU A 192 0.63 -10.53 5.69
CA GLU A 192 2.00 -10.44 5.20
C GLU A 192 2.77 -11.73 5.48
N ASP A 193 3.85 -11.96 4.74
CA ASP A 193 4.73 -13.11 4.99
C ASP A 193 5.25 -13.06 6.44
N MET A 194 5.21 -14.23 7.10
CA MET A 194 5.57 -14.38 8.52
C MET A 194 4.71 -13.52 9.48
N ASP A 195 3.53 -13.09 9.05
CA ASP A 195 2.63 -12.19 9.79
C ASP A 195 3.33 -10.89 10.24
N LEU A 196 4.27 -10.40 9.43
CA LEU A 196 4.98 -9.15 9.67
C LEU A 196 4.08 -7.92 9.50
N TYR A 197 4.58 -6.78 9.97
CA TYR A 197 3.99 -5.49 9.62
C TYR A 197 4.33 -5.13 8.16
N SER A 198 3.42 -4.45 7.48
CA SER A 198 3.69 -3.77 6.22
C SER A 198 3.44 -2.26 6.33
N ILE A 199 4.17 -1.50 5.50
CA ILE A 199 3.96 -0.07 5.30
C ILE A 199 3.69 0.19 3.82
N ASN A 200 2.66 1.01 3.55
CA ASN A 200 2.30 1.40 2.19
C ASN A 200 2.23 2.91 2.06
N TYR A 201 2.97 3.47 1.10
CA TYR A 201 2.89 4.89 0.75
C TYR A 201 2.34 5.08 -0.66
N LEU A 202 1.23 5.82 -0.78
CA LEU A 202 0.65 6.18 -2.07
C LEU A 202 1.36 7.43 -2.63
N HIS A 203 2.36 7.22 -3.48
CA HIS A 203 3.19 8.28 -4.06
C HIS A 203 2.40 9.34 -4.84
N PHE A 204 1.52 8.91 -5.76
CA PHE A 204 0.66 9.77 -6.55
C PHE A 204 -0.47 8.95 -7.20
N GLY A 205 -1.41 9.64 -7.87
CA GLY A 205 -2.48 9.02 -8.65
C GLY A 205 -3.80 8.90 -7.89
N GLU A 206 -4.63 7.96 -8.33
CA GLU A 206 -5.97 7.73 -7.78
C GLU A 206 -5.94 6.97 -6.44
N PRO A 207 -7.00 7.09 -5.61
CA PRO A 207 -7.05 6.43 -4.30
C PRO A 207 -7.00 4.90 -4.36
N LYS A 208 -6.46 4.31 -3.29
CA LYS A 208 -6.56 2.87 -2.97
C LYS A 208 -7.53 2.69 -1.80
N SER A 209 -8.58 1.91 -2.00
CA SER A 209 -9.46 1.45 -0.92
C SER A 209 -8.89 0.19 -0.29
N TRP A 210 -8.88 0.16 1.04
CA TRP A 210 -8.56 -1.00 1.88
C TRP A 210 -9.82 -1.45 2.59
#